data_AF-A0A087RQT8-F1
#
_entry.id   AF-A0A087RQT8-F1
#
_cell.length_a   1.000
_cell.length_b   1.000
_cell.length_c   1.000
_cell.angle_alpha   90.00
_cell.angle_beta   90.00
_cell.angle_gamma   90.00
#
_symmetry.space_group_name_H-M   'P 1'
#
loop_
_entity.id
_entity.type
_entity.pdbx_description
1 polymer ?
#
loop_
_entity_poly.entity_id
_entity_poly.type
_entity_poly.pdbx_seq_one_letter_code
_entity_poly.pdbx_strand_id
1 'polypeptide(L)'
;MKLENLRIIVDEREKKSGIPELLKSVGLNLEMKTLPIGDYIVAPETVVERKSIRDLMASVFDGRLFDQCTRLKEHFENPVVLMEGNVDEI
;
A
#
# COMPACT_ATOMS: atom_id res chain seq x y z
N MET A 1 -8.13 21.83 -2.99
CA MET A 1 -7.38 21.03 -3.99
C MET A 1 -8.37 20.08 -4.65
N LYS A 2 -8.33 19.90 -5.97
CA LYS A 2 -9.20 18.92 -6.64
C LYS A 2 -8.53 17.54 -6.66
N LEU A 3 -9.30 16.47 -6.43
CA LEU A 3 -8.81 15.08 -6.42
C LEU A 3 -8.16 14.67 -7.75
N GLU A 4 -8.66 15.20 -8.87
CA GLU A 4 -8.12 14.96 -10.22
C GLU A 4 -6.65 15.41 -10.39
N ASN A 5 -6.16 16.32 -9.54
CA ASN A 5 -4.78 16.80 -9.55
C ASN A 5 -3.84 15.94 -8.67
N LEU A 6 -4.38 15.03 -7.86
CA LEU A 6 -3.59 14.10 -7.07
C LEU A 6 -3.27 12.87 -7.92
N ARG A 7 -1.98 12.57 -8.07
CA ARG A 7 -1.49 11.36 -8.73
C ARG A 7 -1.04 10.36 -7.67
N ILE A 8 -1.58 9.15 -7.73
CA ILE A 8 -1.12 8.02 -6.94
C ILE A 8 -0.49 7.00 -7.90
N ILE A 9 0.71 6.53 -7.58
CA ILE A 9 1.33 5.42 -8.31
C ILE A 9 0.97 4.14 -7.56
N VAL A 10 0.44 3.16 -8.26
CA VAL A 10 -0.08 1.92 -7.68
C VAL A 10 0.66 0.72 -8.25
N ASP A 11 1.03 -0.21 -7.38
CA ASP A 11 1.63 -1.46 -7.80
C ASP A 11 0.65 -2.30 -8.65
N GLU A 12 1.12 -2.85 -9.75
CA GLU A 12 0.34 -3.69 -10.66
C GLU A 12 -0.33 -4.90 -9.97
N ARG A 13 0.26 -5.42 -8.89
CA ARG A 13 -0.30 -6.53 -8.10
C ARG A 13 -1.59 -6.15 -7.37
N GLU A 14 -1.78 -4.87 -7.06
CA GLU A 14 -2.97 -4.37 -6.35
C GLU A 14 -4.23 -4.33 -7.20
N LYS A 15 -4.15 -4.54 -8.52
CA LYS A 15 -5.35 -4.67 -9.38
C LYS A 15 -6.32 -5.75 -8.87
N LYS A 16 -5.81 -6.79 -8.23
CA LYS A 16 -6.63 -7.89 -7.71
C LYS A 16 -7.43 -7.54 -6.47
N SER A 17 -7.11 -6.43 -5.79
CA SER A 17 -7.81 -6.01 -4.58
C SER A 17 -9.10 -5.25 -4.85
N GLY A 18 -9.28 -4.70 -6.06
CA GLY A 18 -10.39 -3.80 -6.40
C GLY A 18 -10.25 -2.38 -5.84
N ILE A 19 -9.23 -2.10 -5.02
CA ILE A 19 -8.96 -0.77 -4.47
C ILE A 19 -8.61 0.24 -5.58
N PRO A 20 -7.78 -0.09 -6.60
CA PRO A 20 -7.49 0.87 -7.67
C PRO A 20 -8.74 1.32 -8.43
N GLU A 21 -9.71 0.41 -8.66
CA GLU A 21 -10.99 0.72 -9.27
C GLU A 21 -11.82 1.67 -8.40
N LEU A 22 -11.88 1.43 -7.09
CA LEU A 22 -12.58 2.30 -6.14
C LEU A 22 -11.97 3.71 -6.10
N LEU A 23 -10.65 3.81 -6.05
CA LEU A 23 -9.94 5.09 -6.06
C LEU A 23 -10.19 5.88 -7.37
N LYS A 24 -10.20 5.20 -8.52
CA LYS A 24 -10.60 5.83 -9.80
C LYS A 24 -12.03 6.33 -9.78
N SER A 25 -12.96 5.57 -9.18
CA SER A 25 -14.38 5.92 -9.15
C SER A 25 -14.68 7.21 -8.36
N VAL A 26 -13.81 7.58 -7.41
CA VAL A 26 -13.88 8.85 -6.67
C VAL A 26 -13.10 9.99 -7.34
N GLY A 27 -12.55 9.76 -8.54
CA GLY A 27 -11.91 10.79 -9.37
C GLY A 27 -10.42 11.00 -9.11
N LEU A 28 -9.72 10.03 -8.49
CA LEU A 28 -8.25 10.09 -8.36
C LEU A 28 -7.55 9.68 -9.66
N ASN A 29 -6.45 10.36 -9.97
CA ASN A 29 -5.59 10.00 -11.08
C ASN A 29 -4.61 8.90 -10.64
N LEU A 30 -4.77 7.70 -11.17
CA LEU A 30 -3.90 6.56 -10.86
C LEU A 30 -2.97 6.23 -12.02
N GLU A 31 -1.71 5.97 -11.68
CA GLU A 31 -0.74 5.40 -12.60
C GLU A 31 -0.33 4.02 -12.10
N MET A 32 -0.58 2.98 -12.90
CA MET A 32 -0.17 1.61 -12.56
C MET A 32 1.28 1.38 -12.98
N LYS A 33 2.09 0.84 -12.08
CA LYS A 33 3.51 0.46 -12.32
C LYS A 33 3.86 -0.79 -11.53
N THR A 34 4.88 -1.52 -11.95
CA THR A 34 5.52 -2.51 -11.06
C THR A 34 6.44 -1.78 -10.11
N LEU A 35 6.12 -1.77 -8.82
CA LEU A 35 6.93 -1.14 -7.80
C LEU A 35 7.91 -2.15 -7.19
N PRO A 36 9.19 -1.77 -7.00
CA PRO A 36 10.15 -2.63 -6.31
C PRO A 36 9.86 -2.72 -4.80
N ILE A 37 9.11 -1.77 -4.25
CA ILE A 37 8.76 -1.67 -2.83
C ILE A 37 7.45 -0.89 -2.63
N GLY A 38 6.63 -1.36 -1.68
CA GLY A 38 5.32 -0.77 -1.35
C GLY A 38 4.25 -1.04 -2.41
N ASP A 39 3.02 -0.66 -2.06
CA ASP A 39 1.85 -0.91 -2.90
C ASP A 39 1.28 0.39 -3.50
N TYR A 40 1.32 1.50 -2.76
CA TYR A 40 0.82 2.79 -3.22
C TYR A 40 1.79 3.91 -2.85
N ILE A 41 2.31 4.64 -3.83
CA ILE A 41 3.05 5.89 -3.60
C ILE A 41 2.04 7.03 -3.72
N VAL A 42 1.69 7.62 -2.58
CA VAL A 42 0.65 8.66 -2.47
C VAL A 42 1.23 10.07 -2.45
N ALA A 43 2.53 10.20 -2.19
CA ALA A 43 3.35 11.39 -2.34
C ALA A 43 4.81 10.97 -2.61
N PRO A 44 5.68 11.82 -3.16
CA PRO A 44 7.08 11.48 -3.44
C PRO A 44 7.82 10.83 -2.25
N GLU A 45 7.49 11.28 -1.03
CA GLU A 45 8.08 10.85 0.24
C GLU A 45 7.24 9.84 1.02
N THR A 46 6.02 9.52 0.56
CA THR A 46 5.05 8.71 1.30
C THR A 46 4.62 7.47 0.51
N VAL A 47 4.87 6.31 1.10
CA VAL A 47 4.45 5.00 0.56
C VAL A 47 3.49 4.33 1.53
N VAL A 48 2.49 3.66 0.99
CA VAL A 48 1.55 2.80 1.73
C VAL A 48 1.78 1.36 1.29
N GLU A 49 2.03 0.50 2.26
CA GLU A 49 2.01 -0.96 2.14
C GLU A 49 0.68 -1.44 2.73
N ARG A 50 -0.17 -2.08 1.93
CA ARG A 50 -1.44 -2.63 2.37
C ARG A 50 -1.23 -4.08 2.78
N LYS A 51 -1.72 -4.45 3.96
CA LYS A 51 -1.54 -5.80 4.49
C LYS A 51 -2.82 -6.29 5.16
N SER A 52 -3.29 -7.47 4.75
CA SER A 52 -4.40 -8.10 5.46
C SER A 52 -3.96 -8.50 6.87
N ILE A 53 -4.87 -8.58 7.84
CA ILE A 53 -4.48 -9.01 9.19
C ILE A 53 -3.90 -10.44 9.17
N ARG A 54 -4.41 -11.33 8.32
CA ARG A 54 -3.86 -12.69 8.16
C ARG A 54 -2.40 -12.66 7.67
N ASP A 55 -2.10 -11.85 6.67
CA ASP A 55 -0.73 -11.68 6.16
C ASP A 55 0.18 -10.98 7.19
N LEU A 56 -0.36 -10.03 7.94
CA LEU A 56 0.36 -9.38 9.03
C LEU A 56 0.79 -10.40 10.08
N MET A 57 -0.15 -11.19 10.61
CA MET A 57 0.19 -12.22 11.60
C MET A 57 1.25 -13.19 11.06
N ALA A 58 1.06 -13.73 9.85
CA ALA A 58 2.02 -14.64 9.24
C ALA A 58 3.41 -13.99 9.10
N SER A 59 3.48 -12.76 8.62
CA SER A 59 4.75 -12.04 8.46
C SER A 59 5.43 -11.64 9.78
N VAL A 60 4.66 -11.44 10.86
CA VAL A 60 5.22 -11.26 12.21
C VAL A 60 5.85 -12.56 12.71
N PHE A 61 5.12 -13.69 12.60
CA PHE A 61 5.63 -14.99 13.03
C PHE A 61 6.88 -15.41 12.24
N ASP A 62 6.90 -15.13 10.94
CA ASP A 62 8.04 -15.43 10.06
C ASP A 62 9.18 -14.41 10.17
N GLY A 63 9.01 -13.32 10.94
CA GLY A 63 9.96 -12.19 11.04
C GLY A 63 10.03 -11.27 9.81
N ARG A 64 9.43 -11.67 8.68
CA ARG A 64 9.45 -10.93 7.39
C ARG A 64 8.88 -9.52 7.47
N LEU A 65 7.98 -9.24 8.41
CA LEU A 65 7.42 -7.90 8.59
C LEU A 65 8.52 -6.87 8.90
N PHE A 66 9.50 -7.23 9.73
CA PHE A 66 10.54 -6.30 10.17
C PHE A 66 11.49 -5.94 9.03
N ASP A 67 11.83 -6.91 8.18
CA ASP A 67 12.62 -6.67 6.97
C ASP A 67 11.88 -5.75 6.00
N GLN A 68 10.57 -5.98 5.83
CA GLN A 68 9.74 -5.12 4.98
C GLN A 68 9.68 -3.68 5.51
N CYS A 69 9.42 -3.49 6.81
CA CYS A 69 9.41 -2.17 7.44
C CYS A 69 10.77 -1.46 7.33
N THR A 70 11.87 -2.20 7.47
CA THR A 70 13.23 -1.66 7.32
C THR A 70 13.44 -1.13 5.90
N ARG A 71 13.14 -1.95 4.89
CA ARG A 71 13.25 -1.56 3.48
C ARG A 71 12.37 -0.33 3.17
N LEU A 72 11.15 -0.26 3.70
CA LEU A 72 10.25 0.87 3.48
C LEU A 72 10.86 2.17 4.03
N LYS A 73 11.39 2.13 5.26
CA LYS A 73 12.04 3.28 5.91
C LYS A 73 13.36 3.71 5.27
N GLU A 74 14.06 2.81 4.60
CA GLU A 74 15.28 3.13 3.85
C GLU A 74 15.00 3.92 2.56
N HIS A 75 13.80 3.79 1.99
CA HIS A 75 13.46 4.37 0.69
C HIS A 75 12.47 5.52 0.75
N PHE A 76 11.68 5.63 1.83
CA PHE A 76 10.67 6.67 2.01
C PHE A 76 10.77 7.30 3.39
N GLU A 77 10.56 8.61 3.46
CA GLU A 77 10.54 9.37 4.71
C GLU A 77 9.30 9.00 5.55
N ASN A 78 8.16 8.82 4.90
CA ASN A 78 6.87 8.57 5.53
C ASN A 78 6.26 7.23 5.08
N PRO A 79 6.83 6.07 5.49
CA PRO A 79 6.24 4.78 5.18
C PRO A 79 5.05 4.49 6.10
N VAL A 80 3.96 3.97 5.53
CA VAL A 80 2.74 3.59 6.25
C VAL A 80 2.41 2.13 5.95
N VAL A 81 2.14 1.34 6.99
CA VAL A 81 1.53 0.02 6.84
C VAL A 81 0.05 0.15 7.16
N LEU A 82 -0.80 -0.02 6.14
CA LEU A 82 -2.25 -0.03 6.28
C LEU A 82 -2.72 -1.46 6.52
N MET A 83 -3.25 -1.71 7.72
CA MET A 83 -3.83 -2.99 8.09
C MET A 83 -5.30 -3.04 7.66
N GLU A 84 -5.68 -4.10 6.95
CA GLU A 84 -7.06 -4.32 6.53
C GLU A 84 -7.59 -5.66 7.02
N GLY A 85 -8.82 -5.64 7.55
CA GLY A 85 -9.58 -6.82 7.92
C GLY A 85 -10.29 -6.65 9.25
N ASN A 86 -10.95 -7.71 9.68
CA ASN A 86 -11.58 -7.81 10.98
C ASN A 86 -10.80 -8.81 11.85
N VAL A 87 -10.38 -8.40 13.04
CA VAL A 87 -9.65 -9.28 13.98
C VAL A 87 -10.55 -10.40 14.51
N ASP A 88 -11.86 -10.17 14.59
CA ASP A 88 -12.83 -11.14 15.08
C ASP A 88 -13.10 -12.28 14.07
N GLU A 89 -12.66 -12.13 12.82
CA GLU A 89 -12.83 -13.09 11.72
C GLU A 89 -11.58 -13.97 11.50
N ILE A 90 -10.67 -14.00 12.48
CA ILE A 90 -9.37 -14.66 12.41
C ILE A 90 -9.36 -15.95 13.21
#